data_AF-A0A093YW77-F1
#
_entry.id   AF-A0A093YW77-F1
#
_cell.length_a   1.000
_cell.length_b   1.000
_cell.length_c   1.000
_cell.angle_alpha   90.00
_cell.angle_beta   90.00
_cell.angle_gamma   90.00
#
_symmetry.space_group_name_H-M   'P 1'
#
loop_
_entity.id
_entity.type
_entity.pdbx_description
1 polymer ?
#
loop_
_entity_poly.entity_id
_entity_poly.type
_entity_poly.pdbx_seq_one_letter_code
_entity_poly.pdbx_strand_id
1 'polypeptide(L)'
;MAALKFVRSVLKSFMAESGLEPRLFGEHLRVATAEPGRVEMELDIRKEHTNRLNIIHGGTIASMVDLGGSLAVASRGLYATGVSTDLNGAYPP
;
A
#
# COMPACT_ATOMS: atom_id res chain seq x y z
N MET A 1 18.93 -1.75 0.77
CA MET A 1 19.01 -1.42 2.22
C MET A 1 18.52 -0.01 2.55
N ALA A 2 19.00 1.06 1.90
CA ALA A 2 18.52 2.43 2.16
C ALA A 2 17.06 2.67 1.73
N ALA A 3 16.69 2.27 0.52
CA ALA A 3 15.32 2.42 -0.01
C ALA A 3 14.28 1.73 0.88
N LEU A 4 14.51 0.47 1.29
CA LEU A 4 13.64 -0.25 2.21
C LEU A 4 13.41 0.47 3.54
N LYS A 5 14.48 0.98 4.17
CA LYS A 5 14.35 1.74 5.42
C LYS A 5 13.52 3.00 5.22
N PHE A 6 13.76 3.73 4.13
CA PHE A 6 13.02 4.95 3.81
C PHE A 6 11.53 4.67 3.53
N VAL A 7 11.23 3.72 2.66
CA VAL A 7 9.86 3.32 2.31
C VAL A 7 9.09 2.86 3.54
N ARG A 8 9.72 2.09 4.44
CA ARG A 8 9.09 1.70 5.72
C ARG A 8 8.81 2.90 6.63
N SER A 9 9.68 3.90 6.64
CA SER A 9 9.42 5.13 7.40
C SER A 9 8.25 5.93 6.83
N VAL A 10 8.12 5.99 5.50
CA VAL A 10 6.99 6.62 4.81
C VAL A 10 5.69 5.86 5.09
N LEU A 11 5.69 4.53 4.98
CA LEU A 11 4.53 3.70 5.35
C LEU A 11 4.13 3.93 6.81
N LYS A 12 5.10 4.01 7.73
CA LYS A 12 4.81 4.32 9.13
C LYS A 12 4.14 5.69 9.30
N SER A 13 4.52 6.68 8.49
CA SER A 13 3.85 7.99 8.46
C SER A 13 2.40 7.88 7.99
N PHE A 14 2.12 7.14 6.91
CA PHE A 14 0.74 6.86 6.48
C PHE A 14 -0.07 6.17 7.59
N MET A 15 0.53 5.19 8.28
CA MET A 15 -0.13 4.48 9.38
C MET A 15 -0.37 5.34 10.63
N ALA A 16 0.36 6.45 10.80
CA ALA A 16 0.19 7.34 11.95
C ALA A 16 -0.79 8.49 11.65
N GLU A 17 -0.74 9.05 10.44
CA GLU A 17 -1.40 10.32 10.12
C GLU A 17 -2.64 10.16 9.24
N SER A 18 -2.75 9.08 8.46
CA SER A 18 -3.87 8.91 7.54
C SER A 18 -5.11 8.30 8.20
N GLY A 19 -6.29 8.57 7.63
CA GLY A 19 -7.55 8.01 8.11
C GLY A 19 -7.91 6.63 7.56
N LEU A 20 -7.40 6.25 6.37
CA LEU A 20 -7.81 5.04 5.66
C LEU A 20 -6.90 3.86 5.96
N GLU A 21 -5.59 4.01 5.74
CA GLU A 21 -4.57 2.97 5.83
C GLU A 21 -4.55 2.26 7.19
N PRO A 22 -4.62 2.97 8.35
CA PRO A 22 -4.63 2.29 9.64
C PRO A 22 -5.89 1.45 9.87
N ARG A 23 -7.03 1.84 9.28
CA ARG A 23 -8.31 1.13 9.42
C ARG A 23 -8.44 -0.04 8.46
N LEU A 24 -7.97 0.15 7.22
CA LEU A 24 -8.12 -0.83 6.16
C LEU A 24 -7.03 -1.89 6.20
N PHE A 25 -5.82 -1.55 6.66
CA PHE A 25 -4.67 -2.46 6.61
C PHE A 25 -4.09 -2.75 7.99
N GLY A 26 -4.04 -1.73 8.86
CA GLY A 26 -3.51 -1.85 10.21
C GLY A 26 -2.11 -2.49 10.26
N GLU A 27 -1.91 -3.39 11.22
CA GLU A 27 -0.64 -4.12 11.38
C GLU A 27 -0.46 -5.27 10.36
N HIS A 28 -1.44 -5.52 9.51
CA HIS A 28 -1.44 -6.67 8.58
C HIS A 28 -0.72 -6.38 7.26
N LEU A 29 -0.43 -5.11 6.96
CA LEU A 29 0.33 -4.70 5.78
C LEU A 29 1.80 -4.44 6.13
N ARG A 30 2.71 -5.01 5.34
CA ARG A 30 4.16 -4.82 5.49
C ARG A 30 4.86 -4.69 4.14
N VAL A 31 5.96 -3.94 4.14
CA VAL A 31 6.88 -3.87 2.99
C VAL A 31 7.95 -4.95 3.16
N ALA A 32 7.92 -5.96 2.29
CA ALA A 32 8.87 -7.07 2.26
C ALA A 32 10.22 -6.60 1.73
N THR A 33 10.24 -6.03 0.53
CA THR A 33 11.45 -5.51 -0.13
C THR A 33 11.18 -4.16 -0.80
N ALA A 34 12.24 -3.37 -1.01
CA ALA A 34 12.14 -2.16 -1.80
C ALA A 34 13.49 -1.79 -2.43
N GLU A 35 13.40 -1.37 -3.68
CA GLU A 35 14.47 -0.82 -4.50
C GLU A 35 13.94 0.41 -5.26
N PRO A 36 14.80 1.30 -5.78
CA PRO A 36 14.35 2.51 -6.44
C PRO A 36 13.37 2.23 -7.60
N GLY A 37 12.11 2.61 -7.43
CA GLY A 37 11.00 2.42 -8.36
C GLY A 37 10.20 1.12 -8.21
N ARG A 38 10.54 0.25 -7.24
CA ARG A 38 9.85 -1.03 -7.03
C ARG A 38 9.75 -1.38 -5.56
N VAL A 39 8.56 -1.74 -5.12
CA VAL A 39 8.26 -2.12 -3.74
C VAL A 39 7.45 -3.41 -3.76
N GLU A 40 7.83 -4.36 -2.92
CA GLU A 40 7.05 -5.58 -2.67
C GLU A 40 6.38 -5.45 -1.32
N MET A 41 5.06 -5.69 -1.30
CA MET A 41 4.23 -5.59 -0.12
C MET A 41 3.45 -6.88 0.09
N GLU A 42 3.16 -7.16 1.35
CA GLU A 42 2.36 -8.31 1.77
C GLU A 42 1.23 -7.82 2.68
N LEU A 43 0.03 -8.35 2.47
CA LEU A 43 -1.13 -8.13 3.32
C LEU A 43 -1.64 -9.49 3.81
N ASP A 44 -1.70 -9.67 5.12
CA ASP A 44 -2.41 -10.81 5.69
C ASP A 44 -3.93 -10.56 5.55
N ILE A 45 -4.65 -11.43 4.83
CA ILE A 45 -6.07 -11.23 4.55
C ILE A 45 -6.90 -11.48 5.81
N ARG A 46 -7.77 -10.54 6.15
CA ARG A 46 -8.67 -10.56 7.31
C ARG A 46 -10.11 -10.32 6.86
N LYS A 47 -11.08 -10.47 7.76
CA LYS A 47 -12.50 -10.40 7.41
C LYS A 47 -12.88 -9.02 6.83
N GLU A 48 -12.31 -7.96 7.40
CA GLU A 48 -12.42 -6.57 6.98
C GLU A 48 -11.87 -6.30 5.56
N HIS A 49 -10.98 -7.15 5.06
CA HIS A 49 -10.43 -7.06 3.69
C HIS A 49 -11.32 -7.77 2.66
N THR A 50 -12.33 -8.52 3.09
CA THR A 50 -13.16 -9.37 2.23
C THR A 50 -14.52 -8.75 1.92
N ASN A 51 -15.10 -9.16 0.79
CA ASN A 51 -16.47 -8.82 0.43
C ASN A 51 -17.48 -9.83 1.02
N ARG A 52 -18.77 -9.69 0.66
CA ARG A 52 -19.86 -10.59 1.11
C ARG A 52 -19.67 -12.07 0.73
N LEU A 53 -18.82 -12.36 -0.27
CA LEU A 53 -18.51 -13.71 -0.75
C LEU A 53 -17.28 -14.32 -0.06
N ASN A 54 -16.71 -13.65 0.96
CA ASN A 54 -15.48 -14.05 1.66
C ASN A 54 -14.23 -14.12 0.75
N ILE A 55 -14.22 -13.40 -0.36
CA ILE A 55 -13.03 -13.17 -1.20
C ILE A 55 -12.52 -11.74 -0.98
N ILE A 56 -11.27 -11.48 -1.36
CA ILE A 56 -10.68 -10.14 -1.26
C ILE A 56 -11.57 -9.09 -1.96
N HIS A 57 -11.87 -7.99 -1.28
CA HIS A 57 -12.68 -6.92 -1.85
C HIS A 57 -11.85 -6.15 -2.88
N GLY A 58 -12.41 -5.88 -4.07
CA GLY A 58 -11.72 -5.12 -5.10
C GLY A 58 -11.25 -3.75 -4.60
N GLY A 59 -12.05 -3.07 -3.79
CA GLY A 59 -11.64 -1.84 -3.09
C GLY A 59 -10.41 -1.99 -2.19
N THR A 60 -10.20 -3.14 -1.54
CA THR A 60 -8.97 -3.37 -0.75
C THR A 60 -7.76 -3.47 -1.69
N ILE A 61 -7.89 -4.17 -2.81
CA ILE A 61 -6.83 -4.25 -3.82
C ILE A 61 -6.55 -2.86 -4.42
N ALA A 62 -7.59 -2.10 -4.79
CA ALA A 62 -7.42 -0.75 -5.34
C ALA A 62 -6.67 0.17 -4.38
N SER A 63 -7.01 0.16 -3.09
CA SER A 63 -6.28 0.91 -2.06
C SER A 63 -4.84 0.43 -1.89
N MET A 64 -4.57 -0.87 -2.02
CA MET A 64 -3.19 -1.38 -2.01
C MET A 64 -2.39 -0.90 -3.23
N VAL A 65 -3.02 -0.83 -4.42
CA VAL A 65 -2.36 -0.32 -5.63
C VAL A 65 -2.06 1.17 -5.48
N ASP A 66 -3.00 1.96 -4.95
CA ASP A 66 -2.81 3.40 -4.69
C ASP A 66 -1.65 3.67 -3.71
N LEU A 67 -1.70 3.04 -2.53
CA LEU A 67 -0.63 3.14 -1.55
C LEU A 67 0.70 2.60 -2.09
N GLY A 68 0.67 1.47 -2.80
CA GLY A 68 1.84 0.86 -3.43
C GLY A 68 2.49 1.78 -4.45
N GLY A 69 1.70 2.46 -5.27
CA GLY A 69 2.20 3.47 -6.22
C GLY A 69 2.91 4.62 -5.51
N SER A 70 2.30 5.16 -4.45
CA SER A 70 2.93 6.19 -3.62
C SER A 70 4.25 5.71 -3.01
N LEU A 71 4.30 4.50 -2.46
CA LEU A 71 5.52 3.92 -1.90
C LEU A 71 6.60 3.62 -2.95
N ALA A 72 6.19 3.24 -4.17
CA ALA A 72 7.11 3.07 -5.29
C ALA A 72 7.75 4.39 -5.72
N VAL A 73 7.01 5.50 -5.71
CA VAL A 73 7.58 6.85 -5.90
C VAL A 73 8.51 7.19 -4.73
N ALA A 74 8.09 6.94 -3.49
CA ALA A 74 8.90 7.21 -2.31
C ALA A 74 10.23 6.45 -2.30
N SER A 75 10.28 5.24 -2.87
CA SER A 75 11.50 4.43 -2.96
C SER A 75 12.65 5.10 -3.74
N ARG A 76 12.36 6.15 -4.53
CA ARG A 76 13.36 7.01 -5.20
C ARG A 76 13.94 8.10 -4.29
N GLY A 77 13.55 8.16 -3.01
CA GLY A 77 14.02 9.15 -2.03
C GLY A 77 13.14 10.39 -1.89
N LEU A 78 11.92 10.37 -2.43
CA LEU A 78 10.97 11.48 -2.36
C LEU A 78 10.02 11.29 -1.18
N TYR A 79 9.92 12.28 -0.28
CA TYR A 79 8.97 12.23 0.83
C TYR A 79 7.56 12.65 0.40
N ALA A 80 7.46 13.61 -0.53
CA ALA A 80 6.21 13.97 -1.18
C ALA A 80 5.96 13.03 -2.37
N THR A 81 5.00 12.12 -2.24
CA THR A 81 4.62 11.16 -3.29
C THR A 81 3.68 11.74 -4.33
N GLY A 82 3.17 12.95 -4.08
CA GLY A 82 2.13 13.59 -4.90
C GLY A 82 0.74 13.05 -4.58
N VAL A 83 -0.19 13.23 -5.52
CA VAL A 83 -1.55 12.71 -5.45
C VAL A 83 -1.81 11.87 -6.69
N SER A 84 -2.44 10.70 -6.51
CA SER A 84 -2.89 9.87 -7.63
C SER A 84 -3.96 10.62 -8.42
N THR A 85 -3.65 10.95 -9.67
CA THR A 85 -4.60 11.65 -10.58
C THR A 85 -5.48 10.66 -11.32
N ASP A 86 -4.93 9.48 -11.62
CA ASP A 86 -5.59 8.39 -12.32
C ASP A 86 -5.18 7.05 -11.70
N LEU A 87 -6.15 6.15 -11.55
CA LEU A 87 -5.94 4.79 -11.05
C LEU A 87 -6.81 3.83 -11.85
N ASN A 88 -6.19 2.82 -12.46
CA ASN A 88 -6.90 1.77 -13.18
C ASN A 88 -6.52 0.40 -12.62
N GLY A 89 -7.50 -0.50 -12.50
CA GLY A 89 -7.31 -1.86 -12.03
C GLY A 89 -8.23 -2.81 -12.78
N ALA A 90 -7.68 -3.94 -13.22
CA ALA A 90 -8.44 -5.02 -13.84
C ALA A 90 -8.46 -6.23 -12.90
N TYR A 91 -9.65 -6.78 -12.67
CA TYR A 91 -9.88 -7.96 -11.83
C TYR A 91 -10.27 -9.13 -12.73
N PRO A 92 -9.30 -9.94 -13.19
CA PRO A 92 -9.61 -11.11 -13.99
C PRO A 92 -10.39 -12.15 -13.15
N PRO A 93 -11.17 -13.03 -13.82
CA PRO A 93 -11.88 -14.12 -13.17
C PRO A 93 -10.95 -15.16 -12.53
#